data_AF-C3YLU3-F1
#
_entry.id   AF-C3YLU3-F1
#
_cell.length_a   1.000
_cell.length_b   1.000
_cell.length_c   1.000
_cell.angle_alpha   90.00
_cell.angle_beta   90.00
_cell.angle_gamma   90.00
#
_symmetry.space_group_name_H-M   'P 1'
#
loop_
_entity.id
_entity.type
_entity.pdbx_description
1 polymer ?
#
loop_
_entity_poly.entity_id
_entity_poly.type
_entity_poly.pdbx_seq_one_letter_code
_entity_poly.pdbx_strand_id
1 'polypeptide(L)'
;CYHGGRCDEDGSCICPPGFYGDNCELACDRPDKYGQSCQWSCTGGGRTCQKSLICLPDPYGCECANGYKGFDCDTACGSSEYGPGCTQTCDCRNGGTCDRNKGCLCTGDWRGPTCEEKSKYYYDYIPFEIL
;
A
#
# COMPACT_ATOMS: atom_id res chain seq x y z
N CYS A 1 11.03 5.44 2.19
CA CYS A 1 9.72 5.17 1.55
C CYS A 1 9.28 3.75 1.86
N TYR A 2 8.07 3.56 2.37
CA TYR A 2 7.46 2.27 2.67
C TYR A 2 6.99 1.54 1.41
N HIS A 3 6.58 0.28 1.58
CA HIS A 3 5.92 -0.56 0.57
C HIS A 3 6.68 -0.71 -0.76
N GLY A 4 8.01 -0.57 -0.73
CA GLY A 4 8.83 -0.64 -1.92
C GLY A 4 8.92 0.67 -2.72
N GLY A 5 8.60 1.82 -2.13
CA GLY A 5 8.89 3.12 -2.75
C GLY A 5 10.39 3.38 -2.96
N ARG A 6 10.72 4.36 -3.80
CA ARG A 6 12.10 4.81 -4.04
C ARG A 6 12.25 6.28 -3.67
N CYS A 7 13.41 6.65 -3.14
CA CYS A 7 13.72 8.05 -2.91
C CYS A 7 14.22 8.69 -4.21
N ASP A 8 13.70 9.88 -4.52
CA ASP A 8 14.23 10.77 -5.54
C ASP A 8 15.47 11.53 -5.00
N GLU A 9 16.18 12.26 -5.86
CA GLU A 9 17.41 12.98 -5.52
C GLU A 9 17.19 14.07 -4.46
N ASP A 10 16.00 14.66 -4.40
CA ASP A 10 15.61 15.65 -3.39
C ASP A 10 15.20 15.04 -2.05
N GLY A 11 15.20 13.71 -1.95
CA GLY A 11 14.80 12.95 -0.77
C GLY A 11 13.30 12.67 -0.66
N SER A 12 12.49 13.16 -1.61
CA SER A 12 11.06 12.84 -1.69
C SER A 12 10.84 11.39 -2.12
N CYS A 13 9.66 10.85 -1.81
CA CYS A 13 9.32 9.47 -2.15
C CYS A 13 8.52 9.37 -3.45
N ILE A 14 9.01 8.58 -4.39
CA ILE A 14 8.23 8.07 -5.52
C ILE A 14 7.50 6.82 -5.05
N CYS A 15 6.19 6.94 -4.88
CA CYS A 15 5.38 5.89 -4.32
C CYS A 15 5.00 4.79 -5.31
N PRO A 16 5.00 3.52 -4.86
CA PRO A 16 4.57 2.40 -5.68
C PRO A 16 3.11 2.58 -6.12
N PRO A 17 2.72 2.06 -7.30
CA PRO A 17 1.32 2.09 -7.72
C PRO A 17 0.40 1.48 -6.66
N GLY A 18 -0.66 2.21 -6.29
CA GLY A 18 -1.59 1.80 -5.23
C GLY A 18 -1.24 2.30 -3.82
N PHE A 19 -0.13 3.03 -3.66
CA PHE A 19 0.28 3.66 -2.40
C PHE A 19 0.56 5.14 -2.57
N TYR A 20 0.42 5.90 -1.48
CA TYR A 20 0.58 7.35 -1.43
C TYR A 20 0.93 7.84 -0.01
N GLY A 21 1.05 9.16 0.14
CA GLY A 21 1.53 9.81 1.36
C GLY A 21 3.01 10.17 1.25
N ASP A 22 3.50 11.01 2.16
CA ASP A 22 4.85 11.57 2.10
C ASP A 22 5.94 10.48 2.12
N ASN A 23 5.66 9.35 2.77
CA ASN A 23 6.55 8.19 2.85
C ASN A 23 5.96 6.93 2.21
N CYS A 24 4.87 7.03 1.45
CA CYS A 24 4.15 5.90 0.84
C CYS A 24 3.52 4.93 1.84
N GLU A 25 3.19 5.39 3.04
CA GLU A 25 2.63 4.61 4.14
C GLU A 25 1.14 4.31 3.97
N LEU A 26 0.43 5.01 3.09
CA LEU A 26 -1.01 4.88 2.88
C LEU A 26 -1.31 4.08 1.61
N ALA A 27 -2.22 3.12 1.71
CA ALA A 27 -2.75 2.42 0.55
C ALA A 27 -3.97 3.16 -0.03
N CYS A 28 -4.13 3.15 -1.35
CA CYS A 28 -5.33 3.68 -2.00
C CYS A 28 -6.59 2.91 -1.54
N ASP A 29 -7.71 3.63 -1.37
CA ASP A 29 -8.97 3.01 -0.96
C ASP A 29 -9.50 2.01 -1.99
N ARG A 30 -9.35 2.37 -3.27
CA ARG A 30 -9.83 1.62 -4.43
C ARG A 30 -8.66 0.88 -5.09
N PRO A 31 -8.80 -0.42 -5.41
CA PRO A 31 -7.73 -1.24 -5.98
C PRO A 31 -7.47 -0.98 -7.48
N ASP A 32 -8.27 -0.15 -8.14
CA ASP A 32 -8.01 0.34 -9.50
C ASP A 32 -7.27 1.70 -9.50
N LYS A 33 -7.01 2.29 -8.33
CA LYS A 33 -6.42 3.63 -8.21
C LYS A 33 -4.92 3.59 -7.96
N TYR A 34 -4.22 4.58 -8.52
CA TYR A 34 -2.78 4.77 -8.32
C TYR A 34 -2.37 6.24 -8.48
N GLY A 35 -1.08 6.50 -8.23
CA GLY A 35 -0.45 7.81 -8.28
C GLY A 35 -0.38 8.50 -6.93
N GLN A 36 0.32 9.64 -6.87
CA GLN A 36 0.72 10.31 -5.62
C GLN A 36 -0.44 10.75 -4.69
N SER A 37 -1.67 10.81 -5.20
CA SER A 37 -2.89 11.04 -4.40
C SER A 37 -4.04 10.12 -4.82
N CYS A 38 -3.73 8.94 -5.36
CA CYS A 38 -4.71 7.98 -5.87
C CYS A 38 -5.68 8.55 -6.92
N GLN A 39 -5.24 9.56 -7.68
CA GLN A 39 -6.09 10.28 -8.62
C GLN A 39 -6.35 9.51 -9.92
N TRP A 40 -5.42 8.67 -10.36
CA TRP A 40 -5.52 7.96 -11.63
C TRP A 40 -6.15 6.58 -11.44
N SER A 41 -6.89 6.12 -12.45
CA SER A 41 -7.47 4.78 -12.51
C SER A 41 -6.79 3.95 -13.59
N CYS A 42 -6.61 2.66 -13.34
CA CYS A 42 -6.21 1.69 -14.35
C CYS A 42 -7.31 1.53 -15.40
N THR A 43 -6.90 1.45 -16.67
CA THR A 43 -7.83 1.28 -17.81
C THR A 43 -8.04 -0.19 -18.18
N GLY A 44 -7.12 -1.08 -17.79
CA GLY A 44 -7.25 -2.53 -17.92
C GLY A 44 -7.62 -3.20 -16.59
N GLY A 45 -8.35 -4.33 -16.64
CA GLY A 45 -8.64 -5.15 -15.45
C GLY A 45 -9.96 -4.84 -14.70
N GLY A 46 -10.82 -3.99 -15.27
CA GLY A 46 -12.15 -3.70 -14.71
C GLY A 46 -12.10 -2.89 -13.41
N ARG A 47 -12.52 -3.47 -12.28
CA ARG A 47 -12.46 -2.83 -10.94
C ARG A 47 -11.13 -3.09 -10.21
N THR A 48 -10.09 -3.48 -10.96
CA THR A 48 -8.74 -3.80 -10.48
C THR A 48 -7.73 -3.37 -11.54
N CYS A 49 -6.44 -3.39 -11.21
CA CYS A 49 -5.36 -3.15 -12.17
C CYS A 49 -4.77 -4.45 -12.77
N GLN A 50 -5.55 -5.54 -12.85
CA GLN A 50 -5.12 -6.77 -13.51
C GLN A 50 -4.67 -6.48 -14.96
N LYS A 51 -3.54 -7.08 -15.38
CA LYS A 51 -2.88 -6.84 -16.68
C LYS A 51 -2.37 -5.41 -16.89
N SER A 52 -2.15 -4.66 -15.81
CA SER A 52 -1.58 -3.30 -15.89
C SER A 52 -0.12 -3.30 -15.45
N LEU A 53 0.76 -2.93 -16.38
CA LEU A 53 2.14 -2.53 -16.11
C LEU A 53 2.15 -1.01 -15.94
N ILE A 54 2.73 -0.52 -14.83
CA ILE A 54 2.77 0.91 -14.53
C ILE A 54 4.24 1.33 -14.43
N CYS A 55 4.61 2.34 -15.21
CA CYS A 55 5.93 2.95 -15.20
C CYS A 55 5.87 4.29 -14.46
N LEU A 56 6.77 4.47 -13.51
CA LEU A 56 6.95 5.68 -12.74
C LEU A 56 8.30 6.32 -13.09
N PRO A 57 8.51 7.61 -12.78
CA PRO A 57 9.78 8.27 -13.00
C PRO A 57 10.96 7.52 -12.38
N ASP A 58 12.14 7.65 -12.97
CA ASP A 58 13.38 7.18 -12.37
C ASP A 58 13.59 7.82 -10.98
N PRO A 59 14.15 7.09 -10.00
CA PRO A 59 14.74 5.75 -10.12
C PRO A 59 13.75 4.59 -9.89
N TYR A 60 12.43 4.80 -9.96
CA TYR A 60 11.47 3.73 -9.68
C TYR A 60 11.43 2.65 -10.78
N GLY A 61 11.23 3.06 -12.04
CA GLY A 61 11.10 2.15 -13.19
C GLY A 61 9.67 1.65 -13.42
N CYS A 62 9.52 0.43 -13.94
CA CYS A 62 8.22 -0.16 -14.28
C CYS A 62 7.95 -1.44 -13.50
N GLU A 63 6.73 -1.58 -13.00
CA GLU A 63 6.30 -2.76 -12.24
C GLU A 63 4.82 -3.04 -12.48
N CYS A 64 4.40 -4.29 -12.27
CA CYS A 64 2.98 -4.61 -12.28
C CYS A 64 2.25 -3.82 -11.20
N ALA A 65 1.00 -3.45 -11.45
CA ALA A 65 0.17 -2.79 -10.45
C ALA A 65 0.04 -3.63 -9.16
N ASN A 66 -0.30 -2.97 -8.05
CA ASN A 66 -0.40 -3.62 -6.75
C ASN A 66 -1.34 -4.83 -6.77
N GLY A 67 -0.89 -5.91 -6.12
CA GLY A 67 -1.66 -7.15 -6.03
C GLY A 67 -1.47 -8.09 -7.22
N TYR A 68 -0.61 -7.75 -8.19
CA TYR A 68 -0.36 -8.55 -9.39
C TYR A 68 1.13 -8.69 -9.72
N LYS A 69 1.47 -9.82 -10.36
CA LYS A 69 2.82 -10.17 -10.83
C LYS A 69 2.77 -10.97 -12.13
N GLY A 70 3.95 -11.34 -12.60
CA GLY A 70 4.17 -12.09 -13.84
C GLY A 70 4.38 -11.16 -15.03
N PHE A 71 4.84 -11.74 -16.15
CA PHE A 71 5.19 -10.99 -17.36
C PHE A 71 4.05 -10.11 -17.88
N ASP A 72 2.82 -10.64 -17.88
CA ASP A 72 1.62 -9.91 -18.32
C ASP A 72 0.82 -9.29 -17.17
N CYS A 73 1.34 -9.27 -15.94
CA CYS A 73 0.64 -8.74 -14.75
C CYS A 73 -0.74 -9.36 -14.50
N ASP A 74 -0.96 -10.61 -14.91
CA ASP A 74 -2.25 -11.29 -14.82
C ASP A 74 -2.37 -12.21 -13.60
N THR A 75 -1.26 -12.46 -12.91
CA THR A 75 -1.23 -13.36 -11.76
C THR A 75 -1.37 -12.56 -10.47
N ALA A 76 -2.41 -12.84 -9.69
CA ALA A 76 -2.56 -12.22 -8.37
C ALA A 76 -1.44 -12.65 -7.41
N CYS A 77 -1.10 -11.81 -6.43
CA CYS A 77 -0.14 -12.18 -5.40
C CYS A 77 -0.58 -13.41 -4.59
N GLY A 78 0.40 -14.14 -4.05
CA GLY A 78 0.14 -15.19 -3.08
C GLY A 78 -0.44 -14.64 -1.77
N SER A 79 -0.94 -15.52 -0.90
CA SER A 79 -1.63 -15.12 0.34
C SER A 79 -0.76 -14.39 1.37
N SER A 80 0.56 -14.37 1.21
CA SER A 80 1.51 -13.70 2.10
C SER A 80 2.29 -12.57 1.40
N GLU A 81 1.98 -12.31 0.13
CA GLU A 81 2.69 -11.33 -0.70
C GLU A 81 1.76 -10.16 -1.01
N TYR A 82 2.34 -8.97 -1.18
CA TYR A 82 1.57 -7.79 -1.52
C TYR A 82 2.40 -6.77 -2.31
N GLY A 83 1.71 -5.72 -2.75
CA GLY A 83 2.31 -4.59 -3.45
C GLY A 83 2.54 -4.85 -4.95
N PRO A 84 3.14 -3.87 -5.65
CA PRO A 84 3.53 -4.01 -7.04
C PRO A 84 4.48 -5.18 -7.24
N GLY A 85 4.25 -5.96 -8.30
CA GLY A 85 5.07 -7.14 -8.61
C GLY A 85 5.04 -8.23 -7.53
N CYS A 86 4.23 -8.08 -6.47
CA CYS A 86 4.20 -8.92 -5.29
C CYS A 86 5.58 -9.09 -4.64
N THR A 87 6.41 -8.04 -4.65
CA THR A 87 7.78 -8.09 -4.15
C THR A 87 7.88 -7.90 -2.64
N GLN A 88 6.77 -7.53 -1.98
CA GLN A 88 6.70 -7.33 -0.54
C GLN A 88 6.05 -8.54 0.14
N THR A 89 6.51 -8.85 1.35
CA THR A 89 5.97 -9.93 2.19
C THR A 89 5.27 -9.33 3.40
N CYS A 90 4.04 -9.77 3.68
CA CYS A 90 3.31 -9.33 4.86
C CYS A 90 3.94 -9.84 6.16
N ASP A 91 4.26 -8.93 7.08
CA ASP A 91 4.66 -9.23 8.47
C ASP A 91 3.69 -8.58 9.46
N CYS A 92 2.41 -8.93 9.31
CA CYS A 92 1.34 -8.30 10.08
C CYS A 92 1.34 -8.77 11.53
N ARG A 93 1.47 -7.83 12.46
CA ARG A 93 1.43 -8.06 13.91
C ARG A 93 0.03 -7.87 14.45
N ASN A 94 -0.15 -8.27 15.72
CA ASN A 94 -1.37 -7.98 16.49
C ASN A 94 -2.69 -8.41 15.82
N GLY A 95 -2.68 -9.56 15.15
CA GLY A 95 -3.86 -10.10 14.47
C GLY A 95 -4.25 -9.39 13.17
N GLY A 96 -3.37 -8.55 12.62
CA GLY A 96 -3.55 -7.99 11.28
C GLY A 96 -3.54 -9.07 10.19
N THR A 97 -4.27 -8.83 9.11
CA THR A 97 -4.36 -9.74 7.96
C THR A 97 -3.65 -9.19 6.75
N CYS A 98 -3.15 -10.07 5.89
CA CYS A 98 -2.47 -9.69 4.66
C CYS A 98 -3.49 -9.46 3.53
N ASP A 99 -3.50 -8.26 2.97
CA ASP A 99 -4.20 -7.92 1.74
C ASP A 99 -3.17 -7.67 0.63
N ARG A 100 -3.33 -8.36 -0.51
CA ARG A 100 -2.38 -8.27 -1.62
C ARG A 100 -2.22 -6.86 -2.20
N ASN A 101 -3.25 -6.01 -2.09
CA ASN A 101 -3.25 -4.66 -2.64
C ASN A 101 -2.76 -3.63 -1.60
N LYS A 102 -3.07 -3.85 -0.32
CA LYS A 102 -2.89 -2.86 0.75
C LYS A 102 -1.79 -3.19 1.76
N GLY A 103 -1.25 -4.40 1.75
CA GLY A 103 -0.35 -4.88 2.81
C GLY A 103 -1.15 -5.28 4.04
N CYS A 104 -0.71 -4.88 5.23
CA CYS A 104 -1.36 -5.28 6.46
C CYS A 104 -2.64 -4.47 6.73
N LEU A 105 -3.75 -5.19 6.88
CA LEU A 105 -5.00 -4.65 7.41
C LEU A 105 -5.02 -4.84 8.93
N CYS A 106 -4.88 -3.74 9.65
CA CYS A 106 -4.82 -3.76 11.10
C CYS A 106 -6.21 -3.96 11.73
N THR A 107 -6.20 -4.55 12.93
CA THR A 107 -7.43 -4.77 13.72
C THR A 107 -7.44 -3.87 14.95
N GLY A 108 -8.64 -3.52 15.43
CA GLY A 108 -8.81 -2.67 16.60
C GLY A 108 -8.07 -1.33 16.46
N ASP A 109 -7.28 -0.98 17.48
CA ASP A 109 -6.53 0.28 17.53
C ASP A 109 -5.10 0.16 17.00
N TRP A 110 -4.74 -0.88 16.24
CA TRP A 110 -3.40 -0.98 15.67
C TRP A 110 -3.28 -0.24 14.34
N ARG A 111 -2.12 0.37 14.08
CA ARG A 111 -1.79 1.10 12.85
C ARG A 111 -0.33 0.89 12.43
N GLY A 112 0.02 1.50 11.30
CA GLY A 112 1.34 1.37 10.68
C GLY A 112 1.39 0.21 9.67
N PRO A 113 2.47 0.13 8.87
CA PRO A 113 2.59 -0.83 7.77
C PRO A 113 2.59 -2.30 8.20
N THR A 114 2.93 -2.58 9.47
CA THR A 114 2.99 -3.92 10.07
C THR A 114 2.02 -4.09 11.25
N CYS A 115 1.16 -3.11 11.52
CA CYS A 115 0.22 -3.12 12.66
C CYS A 115 0.90 -3.21 14.04
N GLU A 116 2.10 -2.65 14.20
CA GLU A 116 2.87 -2.66 15.44
C GLU A 116 2.63 -1.44 16.34
N GLU A 117 2.01 -0.38 15.82
CA GLU A 117 1.78 0.86 16.58
C GLU A 117 0.35 0.89 17.12
N LYS A 118 0.19 1.12 18.43
CA LYS A 118 -1.13 1.49 18.98
C LYS A 118 -1.49 2.91 18.56
N SER A 119 -2.64 3.05 17.94
CA SER A 119 -3.33 4.30 17.67
C SER A 119 -3.67 4.99 18.99
N LYS A 120 -3.15 6.20 19.19
CA LYS A 120 -3.39 6.99 20.42
C LYS A 120 -4.77 7.64 20.45
N TYR A 121 -5.50 7.63 19.33
CA TYR A 121 -6.80 8.29 19.18
C TYR A 121 -7.89 7.75 20.12
N TYR A 122 -7.72 6.58 20.73
CA TYR A 122 -8.65 6.08 21.76
C TYR A 122 -8.52 6.82 23.11
N TYR A 123 -7.33 7.35 23.45
CA TYR A 123 -7.11 8.04 24.74
C TYR A 123 -7.37 9.55 24.70
N ASP A 124 -7.42 10.16 23.51
CA ASP A 124 -7.67 11.61 23.36
C ASP A 124 -9.17 11.98 23.44
N TYR A 125 -10.07 10.98 23.43
CA TYR A 125 -11.53 11.16 23.55
C TYR A 125 -12.13 10.70 24.89
N ILE A 126 -11.30 10.35 25.88
CA ILE A 126 -11.80 10.20 27.25
C ILE A 126 -11.77 11.61 27.89
N PRO A 127 -12.91 12.31 28.01
CA PRO A 127 -12.94 13.54 28.78
C PRO A 127 -12.47 13.24 30.21
N PHE A 128 -11.57 14.08 30.71
CA PHE A 128 -10.99 14.06 32.07
C PHE A 128 -12.03 14.24 33.21
N GLU A 129 -13.32 13.98 33.01
CA GLU A 129 -14.40 14.25 33.97
C GLU A 129 -14.91 13.01 34.74
N ILE A 130 -14.24 11.85 34.69
CA ILE A 130 -14.65 10.67 35.48
C ILE A 130 -13.49 10.12 36.32
N LEU A 131 -12.88 10.98 37.14
CA LEU A 131 -12.06 10.61 38.29
C LEU A 131 -12.34 11.54 39.47
#